data_AF-A0A037ZI64-F1
#
_entry.id   AF-A0A037ZI64-F1
#
_cell.length_a   1.000
_cell.length_b   1.000
_cell.length_c   1.000
_cell.angle_alpha   90.00
_cell.angle_beta   90.00
_cell.angle_gamma   90.00
#
_symmetry.space_group_name_H-M   'P 1'
#
loop_
_entity.id
_entity.type
_entity.pdbx_description
1 polymer ?
#
loop_
_entity_poly.entity_id
_entity_poly.type
_entity_poly.pdbx_seq_one_letter_code
_entity_poly.pdbx_strand_id
1 'polypeptide(L)'
;MDNRKFTERLMSMDDQTWARHANPWSGWTRVPILPLLALAVWSRVWLGWYVLIPIAALVVWTWLNPRVFGPPKHLDAWMSRGVMGERMWLARKEVPIPPHHAQMAFVLNLAAGGGVVVFAWGLWQLDLGLTLAGLVGAMGAKLWFLDRMVWLYDDTNR
;
A
#
# COMPACT_ATOMS: atom_id res chain seq x y z
N MET A 1 -19.86 18.91 17.17
CA MET A 1 -20.24 17.51 16.90
C MET A 1 -19.11 16.91 16.09
N ASP A 2 -18.58 15.79 16.56
CA ASP A 2 -17.26 15.25 16.23
C ASP A 2 -17.27 14.48 14.89
N ASN A 3 -16.89 15.15 13.81
CA ASN A 3 -16.90 14.61 12.45
C ASN A 3 -15.82 13.54 12.19
N ARG A 4 -14.99 13.18 13.19
CA ARG A 4 -13.93 12.17 13.05
C ARG A 4 -14.46 10.74 12.94
N LYS A 5 -15.66 10.47 13.47
CA LYS A 5 -16.20 9.11 13.65
C LYS A 5 -16.77 8.43 12.40
N PHE A 6 -16.97 9.14 11.28
CA PHE A 6 -17.68 8.57 10.13
C PHE A 6 -16.74 7.84 9.16
N THR A 7 -15.56 8.40 8.89
CA THR A 7 -14.54 7.76 8.04
C THR A 7 -14.02 6.44 8.64
N GLU A 8 -13.99 6.32 9.97
CA GLU A 8 -13.54 5.13 10.72
C GLU A 8 -14.38 3.87 10.41
N ARG A 9 -15.66 4.04 10.09
CA ARG A 9 -16.59 2.91 9.81
C ARG A 9 -16.37 2.26 8.44
N LEU A 10 -15.75 2.95 7.49
CA LEU A 10 -15.57 2.45 6.12
C LEU A 10 -14.39 1.47 5.98
N MET A 11 -13.45 1.46 6.93
CA MET A 11 -12.24 0.62 6.87
C MET A 11 -12.10 -0.37 8.04
N SER A 12 -13.01 -0.38 9.03
CA SER A 12 -12.91 -1.26 10.21
C SER A 12 -11.54 -1.17 10.93
N MET A 13 -10.88 -0.02 10.88
CA MET A 13 -9.63 0.24 11.59
C MET A 13 -9.89 1.31 12.64
N ASP A 14 -9.59 0.98 13.90
CA ASP A 14 -9.64 1.94 15.00
C ASP A 14 -8.55 3.01 14.84
N ASP A 15 -8.74 4.16 15.48
CA ASP A 15 -7.77 5.28 15.45
C ASP A 15 -6.36 4.84 15.87
N GLN A 16 -6.28 3.85 16.77
CA GLN A 16 -5.01 3.30 17.23
C GLN A 16 -4.27 2.55 16.10
N THR A 17 -4.97 1.74 15.29
CA THR A 17 -4.33 1.05 14.15
C THR A 17 -3.92 2.04 13.07
N TRP A 18 -4.71 3.09 12.83
CA TRP A 18 -4.31 4.19 11.92
C TRP A 18 -3.04 4.91 12.40
N ALA A 19 -2.94 5.20 13.70
CA ALA A 19 -1.76 5.84 14.25
C ALA A 19 -0.50 4.98 14.08
N ARG A 20 -0.60 3.65 14.25
CA ARG A 20 0.52 2.74 14.01
C ARG A 20 0.84 2.58 12.52
N HIS A 21 -0.17 2.60 11.67
CA HIS A 21 -0.01 2.51 10.22
C HIS A 21 0.77 3.70 9.63
N ALA A 22 0.65 4.88 10.25
CA ALA A 22 1.43 6.07 9.90
C ALA A 22 2.92 5.95 10.28
N ASN A 23 3.36 4.87 10.95
CA ASN A 23 4.76 4.68 11.27
C ASN A 23 5.59 4.46 9.98
N PRO A 24 6.67 5.24 9.74
CA PRO A 24 7.50 5.08 8.55
C PRO A 24 8.08 3.69 8.36
N TRP A 25 8.50 3.04 9.45
CA TRP A 25 9.03 1.69 9.41
C TRP A 25 7.97 0.68 9.01
N SER A 26 6.72 0.84 9.48
CA SER A 26 5.60 0.02 9.02
C SER A 26 5.42 0.14 7.51
N GLY A 27 5.45 1.36 6.96
CA GLY A 27 5.34 1.54 5.51
C GLY A 27 6.50 0.94 4.72
N TRP A 28 7.75 1.26 5.08
CA TRP A 28 8.93 0.79 4.34
C TRP A 28 9.10 -0.73 4.37
N THR A 29 8.79 -1.38 5.48
CA THR A 29 8.90 -2.84 5.61
C THR A 29 7.79 -3.61 4.89
N ARG A 30 6.78 -2.92 4.33
CA ARG A 30 5.76 -3.52 3.47
C ARG A 30 6.09 -3.42 1.98
N VAL A 31 6.93 -2.47 1.57
CA VAL A 31 7.40 -2.33 0.18
C VAL A 31 8.01 -3.64 -0.37
N PRO A 32 8.88 -4.37 0.35
CA PRO A 32 9.48 -5.60 -0.20
C PRO A 32 8.51 -6.79 -0.27
N ILE A 33 7.28 -6.69 0.25
CA ILE A 33 6.34 -7.83 0.26
C ILE A 33 6.05 -8.31 -1.16
N LEU A 34 5.81 -7.41 -2.12
CA LEU A 34 5.46 -7.82 -3.48
C LEU A 34 6.65 -8.47 -4.23
N PRO A 35 7.88 -7.93 -4.18
CA PRO A 35 9.07 -8.63 -4.67
C PRO A 35 9.31 -9.99 -4.01
N LEU A 36 9.18 -10.06 -2.68
CA LEU A 36 9.37 -11.33 -1.95
C LEU A 36 8.28 -12.34 -2.29
N LEU A 37 7.05 -11.89 -2.54
CA LEU A 37 5.97 -12.74 -3.03
C LEU A 37 6.29 -13.28 -4.43
N ALA A 38 6.88 -12.45 -5.30
CA ALA A 38 7.35 -12.90 -6.61
C ALA A 38 8.35 -14.05 -6.47
N LEU A 39 9.37 -13.88 -5.63
CA LEU A 39 10.39 -14.89 -5.37
C LEU A 39 9.80 -16.15 -4.75
N ALA A 40 8.89 -15.98 -3.78
CA ALA A 40 8.17 -17.09 -3.18
C ALA A 40 7.41 -17.87 -4.25
N VAL A 41 6.50 -17.25 -4.99
CA VAL A 41 5.71 -17.94 -6.02
C VAL A 41 6.60 -18.58 -7.09
N TRP A 42 7.64 -17.87 -7.55
CA TRP A 42 8.59 -18.41 -8.53
C TRP A 42 9.29 -19.66 -7.99
N SER A 43 9.63 -19.68 -6.70
CA SER A 43 10.32 -20.80 -6.06
C SER A 43 9.56 -22.12 -6.07
N ARG A 44 8.28 -22.12 -6.45
CA ARG A 44 7.49 -23.34 -6.70
C ARG A 44 8.16 -24.31 -7.66
N VAL A 45 9.01 -23.81 -8.58
CA VAL A 45 9.75 -24.65 -9.53
C VAL A 45 10.82 -25.52 -8.87
N TRP A 46 11.36 -25.09 -7.72
CA TRP A 46 12.37 -25.81 -6.96
C TRP A 46 11.78 -26.49 -5.72
N LEU A 47 10.80 -25.85 -5.08
CA LEU A 47 10.26 -26.21 -3.77
C LEU A 47 8.92 -26.95 -3.83
N GLY A 48 8.27 -27.03 -4.99
CA GLY A 48 6.92 -27.61 -5.10
C GLY A 48 5.95 -26.94 -4.11
N TRP A 49 5.26 -27.75 -3.31
CA TRP A 49 4.29 -27.27 -2.30
C TRP A 49 4.92 -26.55 -1.10
N TYR A 50 6.23 -26.69 -0.85
CA TYR A 50 6.90 -25.98 0.24
C TYR A 50 6.90 -24.45 0.04
N VAL A 51 6.56 -23.96 -1.16
CA VAL A 51 6.30 -22.55 -1.45
C VAL A 51 5.24 -21.91 -0.54
N LEU A 52 4.32 -22.72 0.02
CA LEU A 52 3.31 -22.23 0.94
C LEU A 52 3.92 -21.66 2.22
N ILE A 53 5.12 -22.11 2.62
CA ILE A 53 5.82 -21.62 3.82
C ILE A 53 6.21 -20.14 3.68
N PRO A 54 7.00 -19.71 2.68
CA PRO A 54 7.34 -18.30 2.50
C PRO A 54 6.12 -17.44 2.21
N ILE A 55 5.11 -17.95 1.48
CA ILE A 55 3.85 -17.23 1.27
C ILE A 55 3.13 -16.99 2.60
N ALA A 56 3.00 -18.01 3.45
CA ALA A 56 2.39 -17.87 4.76
C ALA A 56 3.15 -16.88 5.65
N ALA A 57 4.49 -16.93 5.62
CA ALA A 57 5.32 -15.96 6.34
C ALA A 57 5.05 -14.51 5.90
N LEU A 58 4.90 -14.26 4.60
CA LEU A 58 4.56 -12.93 4.07
C LEU A 58 3.15 -12.48 4.47
N VAL A 59 2.17 -13.39 4.47
CA VAL A 59 0.80 -13.10 4.94
C VAL A 59 0.82 -12.75 6.43
N VAL A 60 1.51 -13.55 7.24
CA VAL A 60 1.68 -13.30 8.68
C VAL A 60 2.39 -11.97 8.92
N TRP A 61 3.46 -11.67 8.17
CA TRP A 61 4.15 -10.39 8.26
C TRP A 61 3.22 -9.21 7.91
N THR A 62 2.44 -9.32 6.83
CA THR A 62 1.48 -8.28 6.42
C THR A 62 0.48 -7.97 7.54
N TRP A 63 0.02 -9.01 8.25
CA TRP A 63 -0.88 -8.87 9.38
C TRP A 63 -0.19 -8.34 10.65
N LEU A 64 1.03 -8.80 10.96
CA LEU A 64 1.80 -8.36 12.13
C LEU A 64 2.32 -6.94 11.99
N ASN A 65 2.67 -6.51 10.78
CA ASN A 65 3.34 -5.24 10.50
C ASN A 65 2.68 -4.03 11.20
N PRO A 66 1.38 -3.74 11.03
CA PRO A 66 0.74 -2.60 11.71
C PRO A 66 0.61 -2.77 13.24
N ARG A 67 0.89 -3.95 13.80
CA ARG A 67 0.80 -4.26 15.24
C ARG A 67 2.15 -4.17 15.95
N VAL A 68 3.24 -4.44 15.24
CA VAL A 68 4.60 -4.47 15.80
C VAL A 68 5.18 -3.06 15.98
N PHE A 69 4.80 -2.12 15.11
CA PHE A 69 5.29 -0.74 15.20
C PHE A 69 4.37 0.14 16.06
N GLY A 70 4.97 0.93 16.95
CA GLY A 70 4.27 1.97 17.71
C GLY A 70 3.88 3.16 16.82
N PRO A 71 3.00 4.07 17.29
CA PRO A 71 2.70 5.30 16.57
C PRO A 71 3.96 6.15 16.38
N PRO A 72 4.11 6.87 15.26
CA PRO A 72 5.26 7.73 15.03
C PRO A 72 5.24 8.93 16.00
N LYS A 73 6.42 9.37 16.43
CA LYS A 73 6.56 10.57 17.28
C LYS A 73 6.29 11.87 16.51
N HIS A 74 6.55 11.85 15.20
CA HIS A 74 6.41 12.98 14.29
C HIS A 74 5.83 12.52 12.94
N LEU A 75 5.10 13.40 12.25
CA LEU A 75 4.47 13.15 10.94
C LEU A 75 5.22 13.83 9.78
N ASP A 76 6.49 14.15 10.00
CA ASP A 76 7.37 14.81 9.04
C ASP A 76 7.89 13.87 7.95
N ALA A 77 8.02 12.57 8.25
CA ALA A 77 8.48 11.57 7.29
C ALA A 77 7.52 11.37 6.11
N TRP A 78 8.09 11.16 4.91
CA TRP A 78 7.34 10.97 3.65
C TRP A 78 6.26 9.89 3.75
N MET A 79 6.61 8.74 4.33
CA MET A 79 5.67 7.62 4.50
C MET A 79 4.52 7.96 5.48
N SER A 80 4.80 8.72 6.55
CA SER A 80 3.77 9.18 7.48
C SER A 80 2.78 10.13 6.80
N ARG A 81 3.29 11.12 6.06
CA ARG A 81 2.46 12.08 5.32
C ARG A 81 1.62 11.38 4.25
N GLY A 82 2.19 10.39 3.57
CA GLY A 82 1.48 9.58 2.58
C GLY A 82 0.29 8.83 3.19
N VAL A 83 0.46 8.23 4.36
CA VAL A 83 -0.65 7.55 5.08
C VAL A 83 -1.71 8.55 5.54
N MET A 84 -1.31 9.75 5.99
CA MET A 84 -2.27 10.79 6.37
C MET A 84 -3.08 11.29 5.16
N GLY A 85 -2.42 11.52 4.02
CA GLY A 85 -3.10 11.84 2.77
C GLY A 85 -4.02 10.72 2.29
N GLU A 86 -3.64 9.46 2.47
CA GLU A 86 -4.50 8.32 2.16
C GLU A 86 -5.77 8.31 3.02
N ARG A 87 -5.65 8.62 4.32
CA ARG A 87 -6.81 8.80 5.22
C ARG A 87 -7.75 9.89 4.71
N MET A 88 -7.21 11.03 4.25
CA MET A 88 -8.00 12.12 3.67
C MET A 88 -8.67 11.71 2.34
N TRP A 89 -7.93 11.02 1.48
CA TRP A 89 -8.48 10.50 0.22
C TRP A 89 -9.60 9.50 0.47
N LEU A 90 -9.52 8.65 1.48
CA LEU A 90 -10.62 7.75 1.87
C LEU A 90 -11.84 8.53 2.39
N ALA A 91 -11.61 9.59 3.16
CA ALA A 91 -12.63 10.51 3.65
C ALA A 91 -13.24 11.43 2.58
N ARG A 92 -12.80 11.37 1.32
CA ARG A 92 -13.15 12.35 0.27
C ARG A 92 -14.64 12.55 0.01
N LYS A 93 -15.48 11.58 0.39
CA LYS A 93 -16.95 11.69 0.29
C LYS A 93 -17.56 12.56 1.39
N GLU A 94 -16.88 12.66 2.54
CA GLU A 94 -17.28 13.46 3.70
C GLU A 94 -16.61 14.83 3.66
N VAL A 95 -15.31 14.86 3.37
CA VAL A 95 -14.50 16.08 3.26
C VAL A 95 -13.96 16.15 1.83
N PRO A 96 -14.53 17.02 0.97
CA PRO A 96 -14.10 17.13 -0.42
C PRO A 96 -12.61 17.46 -0.55
N ILE A 97 -11.94 16.79 -1.48
CA ILE A 97 -10.54 17.04 -1.85
C ILE A 97 -10.47 17.68 -3.25
N PRO A 98 -9.39 18.39 -3.60
CA PRO A 98 -9.24 18.94 -4.95
C PRO A 98 -9.39 17.87 -6.05
N PRO A 99 -10.15 18.13 -7.13
CA PRO A 99 -10.47 17.12 -8.15
C PRO A 99 -9.26 16.47 -8.81
N HIS A 100 -8.17 17.22 -9.00
CA HIS A 100 -6.95 16.72 -9.63
C HIS A 100 -6.27 15.60 -8.80
N HIS A 101 -6.29 15.69 -7.47
CA HIS A 101 -5.78 14.64 -6.59
C HIS A 101 -6.64 13.38 -6.69
N ALA A 102 -7.97 13.53 -6.74
CA ALA A 102 -8.89 12.40 -6.88
C ALA A 102 -8.74 11.67 -8.22
N GLN A 103 -8.64 12.43 -9.32
CA GLN A 103 -8.44 11.88 -10.67
C GLN A 103 -7.11 11.14 -10.78
N MET A 104 -6.01 11.75 -10.31
CA MET A 104 -4.69 11.12 -10.36
C MET A 104 -4.65 9.86 -9.48
N ALA A 105 -5.24 9.89 -8.29
CA ALA A 105 -5.37 8.72 -7.43
C ALA A 105 -6.14 7.58 -8.10
N PHE A 106 -7.19 7.88 -8.85
CA PHE A 106 -7.93 6.86 -9.60
C PHE A 106 -7.08 6.23 -10.71
N VAL A 107 -6.43 7.05 -11.54
CA VAL A 107 -5.55 6.59 -12.63
C VAL A 107 -4.41 5.72 -12.09
N LEU A 108 -3.76 6.13 -11.01
CA LEU A 108 -2.65 5.37 -10.42
C LEU A 108 -3.11 4.05 -9.79
N ASN A 109 -4.31 4.01 -9.18
CA ASN A 109 -4.88 2.76 -8.70
C ASN A 109 -5.23 1.79 -9.85
N LEU A 110 -5.74 2.30 -10.98
CA LEU A 110 -5.95 1.49 -12.18
C LEU A 110 -4.63 0.97 -12.74
N ALA A 111 -3.60 1.82 -12.83
CA ALA A 111 -2.27 1.44 -13.30
C ALA A 111 -1.65 0.38 -12.37
N ALA A 112 -1.77 0.55 -11.05
CA ALA A 112 -1.31 -0.44 -10.08
C ALA A 112 -2.05 -1.77 -10.22
N GLY A 113 -3.37 -1.73 -10.38
CA GLY A 113 -4.19 -2.93 -10.63
C GLY A 113 -3.80 -3.65 -11.92
N GLY A 114 -3.60 -2.91 -13.01
CA GLY A 114 -3.10 -3.46 -14.28
C GLY A 114 -1.72 -4.10 -14.13
N GLY A 115 -0.80 -3.45 -13.41
CA GLY A 115 0.51 -4.00 -13.09
C GLY A 115 0.42 -5.33 -12.32
N VAL A 116 -0.50 -5.44 -11.35
CA VAL A 116 -0.74 -6.68 -10.61
C VAL A 116 -1.26 -7.80 -11.51
N VAL A 117 -2.13 -7.50 -12.48
CA VAL A 117 -2.62 -8.50 -13.46
C VAL A 117 -1.46 -9.02 -14.32
N VAL A 118 -0.64 -8.11 -14.86
CA VAL A 118 0.55 -8.48 -15.66
C VAL A 118 1.53 -9.29 -14.82
N PHE A 119 1.76 -8.89 -13.57
CA PHE A 119 2.62 -9.59 -12.63
C PHE A 119 2.14 -11.02 -12.34
N ALA A 120 0.85 -11.18 -12.02
CA ALA A 120 0.26 -12.49 -11.75
C ALA A 120 0.33 -13.40 -12.99
N TRP A 121 0.09 -12.83 -14.18
CA TRP A 121 0.21 -13.57 -15.44
C TRP A 121 1.66 -14.00 -15.73
N GLY A 122 2.63 -13.10 -15.52
CA GLY A 122 4.06 -13.41 -15.64
C GLY A 122 4.48 -14.54 -14.70
N LEU A 123 4.05 -14.49 -13.43
CA LEU A 123 4.31 -15.54 -12.46
C LEU A 123 3.61 -16.86 -12.81
N TRP A 124 2.40 -16.80 -13.37
CA TRP A 124 1.69 -17.99 -13.84
C TRP A 124 2.49 -18.70 -14.95
N GLN A 125 2.95 -17.93 -15.94
CA GLN A 125 3.70 -18.44 -17.08
C GLN A 125 5.19 -18.69 -16.81
N LEU A 126 5.70 -18.27 -15.63
CA LEU A 126 7.13 -18.22 -15.32
C LEU A 126 7.93 -17.39 -16.34
N ASP A 127 7.32 -16.32 -16.84
CA ASP A 127 7.95 -15.35 -17.74
C ASP A 127 8.58 -14.23 -16.92
N LEU A 128 9.91 -14.11 -17.00
CA LEU A 128 10.67 -13.16 -16.20
C LEU A 128 10.39 -11.72 -16.64
N GLY A 129 10.23 -11.48 -17.94
CA GLY A 129 9.97 -10.15 -18.49
C GLY A 129 8.62 -9.61 -18.02
N LEU A 130 7.55 -10.41 -18.14
CA LEU A 130 6.21 -10.05 -17.69
C LEU A 130 6.15 -9.90 -16.17
N THR A 131 6.84 -10.77 -15.43
CA THR A 131 6.90 -10.66 -13.97
C THR A 131 7.57 -9.35 -13.54
N LEU A 132 8.72 -9.00 -14.12
CA LEU A 132 9.42 -7.75 -13.80
C LEU A 132 8.63 -6.52 -14.26
N ALA A 133 8.04 -6.56 -15.46
CA ALA A 133 7.23 -5.46 -15.98
C ALA A 133 6.00 -5.21 -15.09
N GLY A 134 5.29 -6.27 -14.70
CA GLY A 134 4.16 -6.18 -13.79
C GLY A 134 4.56 -5.71 -12.39
N LEU A 135 5.69 -6.22 -11.86
CA LEU A 135 6.22 -5.81 -10.56
C LEU A 135 6.56 -4.32 -10.54
N VAL A 136 7.33 -3.85 -11.53
CA VAL A 136 7.71 -2.44 -11.66
C VAL A 136 6.49 -1.56 -11.88
N GLY A 137 5.55 -1.98 -12.74
CA GLY A 137 4.32 -1.25 -12.99
C GLY A 137 3.45 -1.12 -11.74
N ALA A 138 3.22 -2.22 -11.01
CA ALA A 138 2.43 -2.24 -9.80
C ALA A 138 3.07 -1.41 -8.68
N MET A 139 4.36 -1.63 -8.41
CA MET A 139 5.08 -0.92 -7.35
C MET A 139 5.26 0.55 -7.68
N GLY A 140 5.66 0.87 -8.91
CA GLY A 140 5.86 2.25 -9.36
C GLY A 140 4.57 3.06 -9.26
N ALA A 141 3.45 2.50 -9.77
CA ALA A 141 2.15 3.17 -9.66
C ALA A 141 1.71 3.33 -8.19
N LYS A 142 1.94 2.33 -7.33
CA LYS A 142 1.59 2.41 -5.90
C LYS A 142 2.44 3.43 -5.14
N LEU A 143 3.74 3.50 -5.41
CA LEU A 143 4.64 4.49 -4.80
C LEU A 143 4.32 5.91 -5.30
N TRP A 144 3.99 6.07 -6.58
CA TRP A 144 3.54 7.35 -7.10
C TRP A 144 2.17 7.75 -6.54
N PHE A 145 1.26 6.81 -6.34
CA PHE A 145 0.00 7.07 -5.63
C PHE A 145 0.29 7.62 -4.22
N LEU A 146 1.23 7.00 -3.50
CA LEU A 146 1.61 7.44 -2.17
C LEU A 146 2.24 8.84 -2.18
N ASP A 147 3.08 9.14 -3.18
CA ASP A 147 3.60 10.49 -3.40
C ASP A 147 2.44 11.50 -3.57
N ARG A 148 1.40 11.16 -4.35
CA ARG A 148 0.23 12.02 -4.49
C ARG A 148 -0.53 12.23 -3.19
N MET A 149 -0.52 11.25 -2.28
CA MET A 149 -1.10 11.41 -0.95
C MET A 149 -0.27 12.36 -0.08
N VAL A 150 1.07 12.35 -0.20
CA VAL A 150 1.92 13.34 0.48
C VAL A 150 1.57 14.75 0.04
N TRP A 151 1.43 14.98 -1.26
CA TRP A 151 1.02 16.28 -1.77
C TRP A 151 -0.37 16.69 -1.32
N LEU A 152 -1.34 15.77 -1.33
CA LEU A 152 -2.68 16.05 -0.81
C LEU A 152 -2.64 16.49 0.67
N TYR A 153 -1.82 15.82 1.48
CA TYR A 153 -1.64 16.17 2.88
C TYR A 153 -0.98 17.55 3.04
N ASP A 154 0.09 17.82 2.30
CA ASP A 154 0.82 19.08 2.38
C ASP A 154 -0.02 20.26 1.86
N ASP A 155 -0.76 20.11 0.76
CA ASP A 155 -1.61 21.17 0.18
C ASP A 155 -2.77 21.56 1.10
N THR A 156 -3.25 20.64 1.94
CA THR A 156 -4.37 20.90 2.85
C THR A 156 -3.92 21.46 4.20
N ASN A 157 -2.64 21.30 4.56
CA ASN A 157 -2.07 21.79 5.83
C ASN A 157 -1.14 23.00 5.66
N ARG A 158 -1.06 23.55 4.45
CA ARG A 158 -0.45 24.87 4.17
C ARG A 158 -1.48 25.97 4.35
#